data_AF-Q6S921-F1
#
_entry.id   AF-Q6S921-F1
#
_cell.length_a   1.000
_cell.length_b   1.000
_cell.length_c   1.000
_cell.angle_alpha   90.00
_cell.angle_beta   90.00
_cell.angle_gamma   90.00
#
_symmetry.space_group_name_H-M   'P 1'
#
loop_
_entity.id
_entity.type
_entity.pdbx_description
1 polymer ?
#
loop_
_entity_poly.entity_id
_entity_poly.type
_entity_poly.pdbx_seq_one_letter_code
_entity_poly.pdbx_strand_id
1 'polypeptide(L)'
;AAGSSGDAEKYKNATNVKDLLDMIGKDVHDKVKGEAEQRSNGELKGLLSQASILGETAFTDKPCNFDYDKLINGSGSGGNRHPCKNLKGSTIEGRFSNTLGGQCTDSKMRSGGEGACAPYRRLHLCHHNLESIETNNYDSDNAKHNLLAEVCMAAKYEGDLIKTHHRQHQLTYPDSASELCTVLARSFADIG
;
A
#
# COMPACT_ATOMS: atom_id res chain seq x y z
N ALA A 1 15.45 16.42 19.55
CA ALA A 1 16.33 15.40 18.93
C ALA A 1 17.58 16.11 18.45
N ALA A 2 18.71 15.91 19.12
CA ALA A 2 19.99 16.46 18.68
C ALA A 2 20.56 15.49 17.66
N GLY A 3 20.56 15.87 16.37
CA GLY A 3 21.27 15.10 15.33
C GLY A 3 22.77 15.17 15.60
N SER A 4 23.43 14.01 15.60
CA SER A 4 24.89 13.94 15.67
C SER A 4 25.49 14.47 14.38
N SER A 5 26.64 15.15 14.44
CA SER A 5 27.37 15.64 13.25
C SER A 5 27.71 14.53 12.25
N GLY A 6 27.70 13.26 12.67
CA GLY A 6 27.92 12.09 11.80
C GLY A 6 26.74 11.74 10.89
N ASP A 7 25.51 12.10 11.25
CA ASP A 7 24.32 11.74 10.45
C ASP A 7 24.23 12.60 9.18
N ALA A 8 24.64 13.87 9.26
CA ALA A 8 24.64 14.76 8.10
C ALA A 8 25.67 14.33 7.03
N GLU A 9 26.83 13.80 7.43
CA GLU A 9 27.85 13.28 6.49
C GLU A 9 27.37 12.02 5.77
N LYS A 10 26.61 11.16 6.45
CA LYS A 10 26.10 9.89 5.90
C LYS A 10 25.27 10.09 4.63
N TYR A 11 24.47 11.14 4.59
CA TYR A 11 23.54 11.40 3.49
C TYR A 11 24.16 12.17 2.31
N LYS A 12 25.37 12.71 2.46
CA LYS A 12 26.01 13.51 1.40
C LYS A 12 26.35 12.72 0.14
N ASN A 13 26.48 11.41 0.25
CA ASN A 13 26.80 10.53 -0.87
C ASN A 13 25.57 10.13 -1.72
N ALA A 14 24.37 10.60 -1.35
CA ALA A 14 23.16 10.31 -2.11
C ALA A 14 23.27 10.89 -3.54
N THR A 15 22.97 10.05 -4.51
CA THR A 15 23.12 10.40 -5.94
C THR A 15 21.91 11.13 -6.51
N ASN A 16 20.75 11.01 -5.86
CA ASN A 16 19.50 11.68 -6.23
C ASN A 16 18.53 11.72 -5.04
N VAL A 17 17.40 12.40 -5.18
CA VAL A 17 16.41 12.56 -4.11
C VAL A 17 15.81 11.23 -3.65
N LYS A 18 15.56 10.28 -4.56
CA LYS A 18 15.04 8.96 -4.19
C LYS A 18 16.04 8.21 -3.31
N ASP A 19 17.30 8.18 -3.74
CA ASP A 19 18.40 7.55 -3.02
C ASP A 19 18.57 8.14 -1.62
N LEU A 20 18.53 9.48 -1.50
CA LEU A 20 18.56 10.19 -0.23
C LEU A 20 17.42 9.75 0.71
N LEU A 21 16.17 9.73 0.20
CA LEU A 21 15.00 9.34 0.98
C LEU A 21 15.01 7.86 1.36
N ASP A 22 15.52 6.97 0.51
CA ASP A 22 15.68 5.56 0.82
C ASP A 22 16.72 5.34 1.93
N MET A 23 17.83 6.09 1.93
CA MET A 23 18.83 6.06 2.99
C MET A 23 18.24 6.50 4.34
N ILE A 24 17.47 7.60 4.36
CA ILE A 24 16.78 8.06 5.57
C ILE A 24 15.73 7.03 6.00
N GLY A 25 14.96 6.49 5.05
CA GLY A 25 13.91 5.50 5.30
C GLY A 25 14.46 4.24 5.95
N LYS A 26 15.66 3.78 5.54
CA LYS A 26 16.37 2.67 6.18
C LYS A 26 16.66 2.96 7.65
N ASP A 27 17.20 4.13 7.95
CA ASP A 27 17.57 4.50 9.33
C ASP A 27 16.33 4.63 10.23
N VAL A 28 15.26 5.22 9.72
CA VAL A 28 13.97 5.31 10.41
C VAL A 28 13.40 3.91 10.64
N HIS A 29 13.42 3.04 9.62
CA HIS A 29 12.94 1.67 9.73
C HIS A 29 13.72 0.88 10.80
N ASP A 30 15.06 0.95 10.79
CA ASP A 30 15.90 0.21 11.75
C ASP A 30 15.62 0.66 13.20
N LYS A 31 15.41 1.97 13.40
CA LYS A 31 15.01 2.52 14.70
C LYS A 31 13.62 2.03 15.12
N VAL A 32 12.60 2.21 14.27
CA VAL A 32 11.21 1.86 14.58
C VAL A 32 11.05 0.35 14.79
N LYS A 33 11.78 -0.47 14.02
CA LYS A 33 11.81 -1.93 14.21
C LYS A 33 12.28 -2.30 15.61
N GLY A 34 13.39 -1.73 16.08
CA GLY A 34 13.90 -1.97 17.43
C GLY A 34 12.92 -1.54 18.52
N GLU A 35 12.31 -0.36 18.36
CA GLU A 35 11.28 0.12 19.30
C GLU A 35 10.02 -0.77 19.31
N ALA A 36 9.58 -1.25 18.14
CA ALA A 36 8.41 -2.12 18.00
C ALA A 36 8.62 -3.51 18.62
N GLU A 37 9.82 -4.09 18.45
CA GLU A 37 10.23 -5.35 19.09
C GLU A 37 10.20 -5.22 20.62
N GLN A 38 10.70 -4.11 21.17
CA GLN A 38 10.65 -3.86 22.62
C GLN A 38 9.24 -3.67 23.17
N ARG A 39 8.37 -2.97 22.42
CA ARG A 39 7.03 -2.62 22.90
C ARG A 39 6.04 -3.78 22.84
N SER A 40 6.03 -4.51 21.72
CA SER A 40 4.99 -5.50 21.42
C SER A 40 5.53 -6.92 21.30
N ASN A 41 6.84 -7.10 21.17
CA ASN A 41 7.49 -8.40 20.99
C ASN A 41 6.79 -9.31 19.96
N GLY A 42 6.23 -8.71 18.90
CA GLY A 42 5.52 -9.42 17.84
C GLY A 42 4.03 -9.71 18.08
N GLU A 43 3.41 -9.22 19.15
CA GLU A 43 1.96 -9.39 19.42
C GLU A 43 1.07 -8.88 18.27
N LEU A 44 1.52 -7.84 17.57
CA LEU A 44 0.82 -7.26 16.42
C LEU A 44 1.08 -8.02 15.10
N LYS A 45 1.91 -9.07 15.12
CA LYS A 45 2.22 -9.84 13.93
C LYS A 45 0.99 -10.61 13.45
N GLY A 46 0.46 -10.19 12.31
CA GLY A 46 -0.57 -10.93 11.59
C GLY A 46 -0.02 -12.23 11.00
N LEU A 47 -0.87 -13.26 10.91
CA LEU A 47 -0.59 -14.54 10.29
C LEU A 47 -1.74 -14.80 9.33
N LEU A 48 -1.43 -14.80 8.05
CA LEU A 48 -2.46 -14.87 7.01
C LEU A 48 -3.24 -16.19 7.07
N SER A 49 -2.58 -17.29 7.44
CA SER A 49 -3.21 -18.60 7.68
C SER A 49 -4.21 -18.62 8.85
N GLN A 50 -4.19 -17.62 9.73
CA GLN A 50 -5.14 -17.49 10.84
C GLN A 50 -6.27 -16.49 10.53
N ALA A 51 -6.26 -15.86 9.36
CA ALA A 51 -7.37 -15.01 8.94
C ALA A 51 -8.64 -15.86 8.78
N SER A 52 -9.75 -15.35 9.30
CA SER A 52 -11.07 -15.95 9.16
C SER A 52 -11.67 -15.59 7.81
N ILE A 53 -11.91 -16.60 6.98
CA ILE A 53 -12.60 -16.49 5.71
C ILE A 53 -13.95 -17.22 5.87
N LEU A 54 -15.05 -16.47 5.97
CA LEU A 54 -16.41 -17.04 6.08
C LEU A 54 -16.60 -18.04 7.24
N GLY A 55 -15.90 -17.83 8.36
CA GLY A 55 -15.96 -18.71 9.53
C GLY A 55 -14.99 -19.89 9.52
N GLU A 56 -14.18 -20.05 8.47
CA GLU A 56 -13.07 -21.00 8.38
C GLU A 56 -11.72 -20.27 8.44
N THR A 57 -10.66 -20.93 8.92
CA THR A 57 -9.30 -20.38 8.82
C THR A 57 -8.78 -20.49 7.40
N ALA A 58 -7.96 -19.53 6.99
CA ALA A 58 -7.32 -19.57 5.69
C ALA A 58 -6.37 -20.78 5.55
N PHE A 59 -6.47 -21.48 4.43
CA PHE A 59 -5.64 -22.66 4.15
C PHE A 59 -4.16 -22.33 3.88
N THR A 60 -3.83 -21.05 3.61
CA THR A 60 -2.48 -20.65 3.22
C THR A 60 -2.03 -19.36 3.89
N ASP A 61 -0.74 -19.30 4.17
CA ASP A 61 0.00 -18.12 4.58
C ASP A 61 0.57 -17.32 3.39
N LYS A 62 0.46 -17.84 2.17
CA LYS A 62 0.98 -17.20 0.95
C LYS A 62 -0.03 -16.21 0.39
N PRO A 63 0.27 -14.90 0.35
CA PRO A 63 -0.66 -13.89 -0.14
C PRO A 63 -1.15 -14.16 -1.57
N CYS A 64 -0.27 -14.60 -2.47
CA CYS A 64 -0.64 -14.85 -3.87
C CYS A 64 -1.65 -16.00 -4.06
N ASN A 65 -1.72 -16.93 -3.10
CA ASN A 65 -2.58 -18.11 -3.18
C ASN A 65 -3.82 -18.00 -2.28
N PHE A 66 -3.95 -16.89 -1.56
CA PHE A 66 -5.05 -16.66 -0.64
C PHE A 66 -6.35 -16.41 -1.41
N ASP A 67 -7.45 -17.01 -0.95
CA ASP A 67 -8.76 -16.91 -1.57
C ASP A 67 -9.47 -15.60 -1.17
N TYR A 68 -9.05 -14.50 -1.79
CA TYR A 68 -9.65 -13.18 -1.58
C TYR A 68 -11.07 -13.08 -2.14
N ASP A 69 -11.46 -13.94 -3.07
CA ASP A 69 -12.80 -13.91 -3.68
C ASP A 69 -13.87 -14.23 -2.64
N LYS A 70 -13.56 -15.11 -1.69
CA LYS A 70 -14.44 -15.35 -0.53
C LYS A 70 -14.60 -14.10 0.35
N LEU A 71 -13.57 -13.27 0.53
CA LEU A 71 -13.70 -12.02 1.28
C LEU A 71 -14.52 -10.97 0.52
N ILE A 72 -14.34 -10.91 -0.80
CA ILE A 72 -15.09 -10.02 -1.71
C ILE A 72 -16.59 -10.38 -1.71
N ASN A 73 -16.90 -11.66 -1.76
CA ASN A 73 -18.26 -12.17 -1.98
C ASN A 73 -18.99 -12.52 -0.68
N GLY A 74 -18.27 -12.80 0.41
CA GLY A 74 -18.79 -13.47 1.60
C GLY A 74 -19.75 -12.68 2.48
N SER A 75 -19.94 -11.38 2.23
CA SER A 75 -20.75 -10.49 3.08
C SER A 75 -22.11 -10.12 2.47
N GLY A 76 -22.65 -10.96 1.55
CA GLY A 76 -23.87 -10.61 0.80
C GLY A 76 -23.72 -9.35 -0.06
N SER A 77 -22.48 -8.89 -0.22
CA SER A 77 -22.13 -7.60 -0.80
C SER A 77 -22.06 -7.61 -2.32
N GLY A 78 -22.27 -8.75 -2.99
CA GLY A 78 -22.35 -8.81 -4.47
C GLY A 78 -21.14 -8.20 -5.21
N GLY A 79 -19.92 -8.38 -4.68
CA GLY A 79 -18.71 -7.76 -5.23
C GLY A 79 -18.48 -6.30 -4.81
N ASN A 80 -19.29 -5.76 -3.89
CA ASN A 80 -19.16 -4.39 -3.41
C ASN A 80 -17.86 -4.11 -2.65
N ARG A 81 -17.12 -5.14 -2.22
CA ARG A 81 -15.86 -5.00 -1.48
C ARG A 81 -14.61 -5.13 -2.35
N HIS A 82 -14.74 -5.17 -3.68
CA HIS A 82 -13.57 -5.26 -4.56
C HIS A 82 -12.64 -4.04 -4.37
N PRO A 83 -11.32 -4.21 -4.16
CA PRO A 83 -10.43 -3.10 -3.76
C PRO A 83 -10.41 -1.93 -4.75
N CYS A 84 -10.53 -2.23 -6.04
CA CYS A 84 -10.56 -1.25 -7.12
C CYS A 84 -11.98 -0.79 -7.54
N LYS A 85 -13.04 -1.06 -6.75
CA LYS A 85 -14.42 -0.78 -7.17
C LYS A 85 -14.68 0.69 -7.48
N ASN A 86 -14.12 1.60 -6.68
CA ASN A 86 -14.23 3.06 -6.88
C ASN A 86 -13.50 3.54 -8.15
N LEU A 87 -12.79 2.66 -8.85
CA LEU A 87 -12.13 2.95 -10.12
C LEU A 87 -13.00 2.63 -11.35
N LYS A 88 -14.23 2.10 -11.17
CA LYS A 88 -15.17 1.88 -12.28
C LYS A 88 -15.49 3.22 -12.95
N GLY A 89 -14.89 3.45 -14.13
CA GLY A 89 -15.01 4.70 -14.91
C GLY A 89 -13.76 5.61 -14.87
N SER A 90 -12.76 5.29 -14.04
CA SER A 90 -11.44 5.95 -14.08
C SER A 90 -10.51 5.15 -15.00
N THR A 91 -10.06 5.76 -16.10
CA THR A 91 -9.06 5.14 -16.98
C THR A 91 -7.68 5.17 -16.33
N ILE A 92 -6.86 4.16 -16.60
CA ILE A 92 -5.47 4.11 -16.14
C ILE A 92 -4.64 5.26 -16.74
N GLU A 93 -5.00 5.76 -17.92
CA GLU A 93 -4.45 7.01 -18.47
C GLU A 93 -4.61 8.19 -17.49
N GLY A 94 -5.64 8.19 -16.65
CA GLY A 94 -5.76 9.15 -15.56
C GLY A 94 -4.74 8.91 -14.44
N ARG A 95 -4.39 7.65 -14.12
CA ARG A 95 -3.43 7.27 -13.06
C ARG A 95 -1.97 7.55 -13.41
N PHE A 96 -1.62 7.35 -14.68
CA PHE A 96 -0.27 7.55 -15.24
C PHE A 96 -0.27 8.60 -16.34
N SER A 97 -1.07 9.66 -16.15
CA SER A 97 -1.14 10.76 -17.09
C SER A 97 0.23 11.42 -17.26
N ASN A 98 0.63 11.62 -18.49
CA ASN A 98 1.80 12.43 -18.85
C ASN A 98 1.49 13.94 -18.92
N THR A 99 0.21 14.32 -18.79
CA THR A 99 -0.27 15.71 -18.87
C THR A 99 -0.76 16.26 -17.54
N LEU A 100 -1.21 15.39 -16.62
CA LEU A 100 -1.74 15.78 -15.31
C LEU A 100 -0.78 15.35 -14.19
N GLY A 101 -0.20 16.33 -13.48
CA GLY A 101 0.81 16.06 -12.44
C GLY A 101 0.23 15.51 -11.12
N GLY A 102 -0.91 16.02 -10.67
CA GLY A 102 -1.56 15.60 -9.42
C GLY A 102 -2.66 16.56 -8.98
N GLN A 103 -3.42 16.17 -7.97
CA GLN A 103 -4.42 17.04 -7.34
C GLN A 103 -3.76 17.80 -6.18
N CYS A 104 -3.71 19.12 -6.31
CA CYS A 104 -3.10 20.02 -5.32
C CYS A 104 -4.14 20.90 -4.61
N THR A 105 -5.43 20.56 -4.71
CA THR A 105 -6.50 21.39 -4.14
C THR A 105 -6.69 21.13 -2.65
N ASP A 106 -6.66 22.20 -1.88
CA ASP A 106 -6.81 22.27 -0.43
C ASP A 106 -7.99 21.47 0.13
N SER A 107 -9.14 21.51 -0.55
CA SER A 107 -10.38 20.85 -0.12
C SER A 107 -10.33 19.32 -0.10
N LYS A 108 -9.36 18.70 -0.78
CA LYS A 108 -9.22 17.23 -0.87
C LYS A 108 -7.99 16.71 -0.13
N MET A 109 -7.30 17.57 0.61
CA MET A 109 -6.07 17.24 1.33
C MET A 109 -6.19 17.63 2.81
N ARG A 110 -5.60 16.82 3.70
CA ARG A 110 -5.55 17.16 5.13
C ARG A 110 -4.72 18.44 5.32
N SER A 111 -5.00 19.18 6.39
CA SER A 111 -4.32 20.44 6.72
C SER A 111 -4.45 21.55 5.65
N GLY A 112 -5.51 21.53 4.84
CA GLY A 112 -5.77 22.58 3.85
C GLY A 112 -4.83 22.56 2.65
N GLY A 113 -4.13 21.45 2.37
CA GLY A 113 -3.36 21.25 1.14
C GLY A 113 -2.15 22.17 0.90
N GLU A 114 -1.78 23.01 1.87
CA GLU A 114 -0.63 23.91 1.73
C GLU A 114 0.66 23.11 1.43
N GLY A 115 1.13 23.19 0.19
CA GLY A 115 2.44 22.67 -0.23
C GLY A 115 2.50 21.20 -0.64
N ALA A 116 1.37 20.49 -0.77
CA ALA A 116 1.37 19.08 -1.18
C ALA A 116 0.45 18.81 -2.39
N CYS A 117 0.81 17.84 -3.22
CA CYS A 117 0.01 17.39 -4.36
C CYS A 117 -0.12 15.86 -4.33
N ALA A 118 -1.35 15.36 -4.32
CA ALA A 118 -1.60 13.93 -4.39
C ALA A 118 -1.47 13.45 -5.86
N PRO A 119 -0.55 12.51 -6.16
CA PRO A 119 -0.43 11.97 -7.51
C PRO A 119 -1.69 11.19 -7.88
N TYR A 120 -2.07 11.17 -9.15
CA TYR A 120 -3.27 10.44 -9.60
C TYR A 120 -3.23 8.94 -9.27
N ARG A 121 -2.03 8.34 -9.27
CA ARG A 121 -1.82 6.98 -8.74
C ARG A 121 -2.40 6.82 -7.33
N ARG A 122 -2.16 7.77 -6.41
CA ARG A 122 -2.68 7.75 -5.02
C ARG A 122 -4.18 8.00 -4.95
N LEU A 123 -4.69 8.91 -5.79
CA LEU A 123 -6.13 9.23 -5.86
C LEU A 123 -6.96 8.01 -6.28
N HIS A 124 -6.36 7.13 -7.08
CA HIS A 124 -6.98 5.93 -7.62
C HIS A 124 -6.38 4.65 -7.05
N LEU A 125 -5.88 4.69 -5.81
CA LEU A 125 -5.35 3.52 -5.11
C LEU A 125 -6.45 2.48 -4.86
N CYS A 126 -6.22 1.20 -5.13
CA CYS A 126 -7.18 0.13 -4.86
C CYS A 126 -7.28 -0.21 -3.36
N HIS A 127 -8.09 0.54 -2.61
CA HIS A 127 -8.26 0.38 -1.16
C HIS A 127 -9.72 0.32 -0.70
N HIS A 128 -10.69 0.21 -1.61
CA HIS A 128 -12.11 0.25 -1.25
C HIS A 128 -12.54 -0.87 -0.30
N ASN A 129 -11.86 -2.01 -0.34
CA ASN A 129 -12.12 -3.09 0.62
C ASN A 129 -11.86 -2.63 2.07
N LEU A 130 -10.83 -1.79 2.27
CA LEU A 130 -10.46 -1.22 3.56
C LEU A 130 -11.51 -0.24 4.10
N GLU A 131 -12.24 0.45 3.22
CA GLU A 131 -13.34 1.35 3.59
C GLU A 131 -14.56 0.60 4.16
N SER A 132 -14.63 -0.70 3.92
CA SER A 132 -15.77 -1.57 4.23
C SER A 132 -15.43 -2.69 5.22
N ILE A 133 -14.32 -2.57 5.95
CA ILE A 133 -13.95 -3.54 6.98
C ILE A 133 -14.97 -3.48 8.12
N GLU A 134 -15.38 -4.64 8.61
CA GLU A 134 -16.25 -4.76 9.78
C GLU A 134 -15.54 -4.22 11.04
N THR A 135 -16.03 -3.09 11.57
CA THR A 135 -15.43 -2.40 12.73
C THR A 135 -16.03 -2.83 14.07
N ASN A 136 -16.83 -3.90 14.11
CA ASN A 136 -17.50 -4.41 15.31
C ASN A 136 -16.80 -5.62 15.94
N ASN A 137 -15.77 -6.17 15.28
CA ASN A 137 -15.06 -7.39 15.73
C ASN A 137 -13.55 -7.18 15.93
N TYR A 138 -13.17 -5.94 16.30
CA TYR A 138 -11.78 -5.50 16.43
C TYR A 138 -11.08 -6.02 17.70
N ASP A 139 -11.84 -6.48 18.70
CA ASP A 139 -11.34 -7.04 19.96
C ASP A 139 -11.22 -8.59 19.94
N SER A 140 -11.26 -9.20 18.75
CA SER A 140 -11.06 -10.65 18.61
C SER A 140 -9.58 -11.03 18.44
N ASP A 141 -9.20 -12.24 18.86
CA ASP A 141 -7.84 -12.78 18.65
C ASP A 141 -7.41 -12.78 17.17
N ASN A 142 -8.41 -12.84 16.27
CA ASN A 142 -8.25 -12.85 14.81
C ASN A 142 -8.20 -11.45 14.19
N ALA A 143 -8.44 -10.36 14.92
CA ALA A 143 -8.55 -9.02 14.35
C ALA A 143 -7.30 -8.63 13.54
N LYS A 144 -6.09 -8.87 14.09
CA LYS A 144 -4.81 -8.62 13.39
C LYS A 144 -4.60 -9.50 12.15
N HIS A 145 -5.13 -10.72 12.18
CA HIS A 145 -5.01 -11.69 11.08
C HIS A 145 -5.95 -11.31 9.93
N ASN A 146 -7.18 -10.93 10.27
CA ASN A 146 -8.18 -10.44 9.31
C ASN A 146 -7.75 -9.12 8.69
N LEU A 147 -7.21 -8.20 9.50
CA LEU A 147 -6.66 -6.94 8.99
C LEU A 147 -5.52 -7.18 8.00
N LEU A 148 -4.61 -8.12 8.31
CA LEU A 148 -3.55 -8.51 7.37
C LEU A 148 -4.14 -9.03 6.05
N ALA A 149 -5.18 -9.86 6.09
CA ALA A 149 -5.82 -10.36 4.88
C ALA A 149 -6.42 -9.22 4.02
N GLU A 150 -7.09 -8.26 4.65
CA GLU A 150 -7.66 -7.08 3.97
C GLU A 150 -6.57 -6.20 3.34
N VAL A 151 -5.46 -5.96 4.04
CA VAL A 151 -4.32 -5.19 3.51
C VAL A 151 -3.64 -5.93 2.37
N CYS A 152 -3.42 -7.24 2.50
CA CYS A 152 -2.86 -8.05 1.42
C CYS A 152 -3.77 -8.08 0.19
N MET A 153 -5.09 -8.08 0.38
CA MET A 153 -6.06 -7.99 -0.71
C MET A 153 -5.90 -6.66 -1.47
N ALA A 154 -5.87 -5.53 -0.77
CA ALA A 154 -5.63 -4.22 -1.38
C ALA A 154 -4.31 -4.19 -2.16
N ALA A 155 -3.22 -4.66 -1.54
CA ALA A 155 -1.89 -4.70 -2.14
C ALA A 155 -1.82 -5.60 -3.39
N LYS A 156 -2.47 -6.78 -3.36
CA LYS A 156 -2.52 -7.70 -4.51
C LYS A 156 -3.20 -7.02 -5.69
N TYR A 157 -4.40 -6.47 -5.49
CA TYR A 157 -5.19 -5.89 -6.57
C TYR A 157 -4.55 -4.60 -7.10
N GLU A 158 -3.96 -3.77 -6.24
CA GLU A 158 -3.17 -2.61 -6.67
C GLU A 158 -1.95 -3.02 -7.51
N GLY A 159 -1.20 -4.03 -7.06
CA GLY A 159 -0.03 -4.56 -7.78
C GLY A 159 -0.38 -5.17 -9.14
N ASP A 160 -1.45 -5.97 -9.20
CA ASP A 160 -1.95 -6.56 -10.46
C ASP A 160 -2.38 -5.48 -11.45
N LEU A 161 -3.05 -4.42 -10.95
CA LEU A 161 -3.48 -3.30 -11.77
C LEU A 161 -2.30 -2.52 -12.35
N ILE A 162 -1.29 -2.21 -11.53
CA ILE A 162 -0.05 -1.56 -11.98
C ILE A 162 0.67 -2.43 -12.99
N LYS A 163 0.92 -3.71 -12.68
CA LYS A 163 1.67 -4.64 -13.54
C LYS A 163 1.04 -4.80 -14.91
N THR A 164 -0.28 -4.99 -14.96
CA THR A 164 -1.02 -5.24 -16.21
C THR A 164 -0.88 -4.07 -17.18
N HIS A 165 -0.94 -2.84 -16.69
CA HIS A 165 -0.90 -1.64 -17.53
C HIS A 165 0.52 -1.14 -17.77
N HIS A 166 1.44 -1.35 -16.83
CA HIS A 166 2.86 -1.09 -17.05
C HIS A 166 3.39 -1.89 -18.24
N ARG A 167 2.96 -3.15 -18.41
CA ARG A 167 3.33 -4.02 -19.55
C ARG A 167 3.06 -3.38 -20.91
N GLN A 168 2.03 -2.54 -21.03
CA GLN A 168 1.71 -1.84 -22.28
C GLN A 168 2.77 -0.76 -22.59
N HIS A 169 3.29 -0.08 -21.57
CA HIS A 169 4.40 0.88 -21.70
C HIS A 169 5.77 0.19 -21.85
N GLN A 170 5.96 -1.04 -21.32
CA GLN A 170 7.21 -1.82 -21.48
C GLN A 170 7.52 -2.16 -22.93
N LEU A 171 6.51 -2.29 -23.80
CA LEU A 171 6.70 -2.55 -25.22
C LEU A 171 7.37 -1.39 -25.97
N THR A 172 7.42 -0.21 -25.36
CA THR A 172 7.98 1.00 -25.98
C THR A 172 9.32 1.42 -25.34
N TYR A 173 9.61 1.02 -24.09
CA TYR A 173 10.80 1.47 -23.35
C TYR A 173 11.50 0.32 -22.58
N PRO A 174 12.80 0.08 -22.80
CA PRO A 174 13.54 -1.05 -22.21
C PRO A 174 13.85 -0.91 -20.70
N ASP A 175 13.88 0.31 -20.13
CA ASP A 175 14.13 0.55 -18.69
C ASP A 175 12.92 0.27 -17.77
N SER A 176 11.84 -0.23 -18.37
CA SER A 176 10.52 -0.31 -17.79
C SER A 176 10.35 -1.36 -16.66
N ALA A 177 11.33 -2.22 -16.42
CA ALA A 177 11.30 -3.10 -15.24
C ALA A 177 11.66 -2.35 -13.94
N SER A 178 12.65 -1.44 -13.99
CA SER A 178 13.07 -0.62 -12.84
C SER A 178 11.99 0.40 -12.47
N GLU A 179 11.33 0.95 -13.48
CA GLU A 179 10.21 1.88 -13.32
C GLU A 179 9.01 1.20 -12.65
N LEU A 180 8.69 -0.04 -13.05
CA LEU A 180 7.61 -0.82 -12.44
C LEU A 180 7.84 -1.03 -10.94
N CYS A 181 9.03 -1.45 -10.55
CA CYS A 181 9.39 -1.62 -9.14
C CYS A 181 9.27 -0.31 -8.36
N THR A 182 9.65 0.82 -8.97
CA THR A 182 9.53 2.14 -8.35
C THR A 182 8.06 2.54 -8.13
N VAL A 183 7.19 2.29 -9.12
CA VAL A 183 5.75 2.57 -9.01
C VAL A 183 5.07 1.67 -7.97
N LEU A 184 5.48 0.39 -7.90
CA LEU A 184 5.02 -0.54 -6.87
C LEU A 184 5.47 -0.08 -5.47
N ALA A 185 6.73 0.33 -5.30
CA ALA A 185 7.25 0.83 -4.02
C ALA A 185 6.49 2.07 -3.53
N ARG A 186 6.15 2.99 -4.44
CA ARG A 186 5.32 4.16 -4.10
C ARG A 186 3.90 3.78 -3.69
N SER A 187 3.34 2.72 -4.27
CA SER A 187 1.99 2.23 -3.91
C SER A 187 2.01 1.46 -2.60
N PHE A 188 3.08 0.73 -2.32
CA PHE A 188 3.33 0.14 -1.01
C PHE A 188 3.40 1.22 0.08
N ALA A 189 4.16 2.29 -0.15
CA ALA A 189 4.26 3.42 0.79
C ALA A 189 2.94 4.18 0.99
N ASP A 190 2.03 4.16 0.02
CA ASP A 190 0.70 4.78 0.14
C ASP A 190 -0.34 3.90 0.86
N ILE A 191 -0.12 2.58 0.89
CA ILE A 191 -0.97 1.61 1.59
C ILE A 191 -0.60 1.56 3.08
N GLY A 192 0.71 1.61 3.38
CA GLY A 192 1.23 1.64 4.76
C GLY A 192 0.87 2.93 5.49
#